data_AF-A0A7K5AE18-F1
#
_entry.id   AF-A0A7K5AE18-F1
#
_cell.length_a   1.000
_cell.length_b   1.000
_cell.length_c   1.000
_cell.angle_alpha   90.00
_cell.angle_beta   90.00
_cell.angle_gamma   90.00
#
_symmetry.space_group_name_H-M   'P 1'
#
loop_
_entity.id
_entity.type
_entity.pdbx_description
1 polymer ?
#
loop_
_entity_poly.entity_id
_entity_poly.type
_entity_poly.pdbx_seq_one_letter_code
_entity_poly.pdbx_strand_id
1 'polypeptide(L)'
;LQQEDKEGFGKINTRPGKIILFSEAGFAGQKREIWGDIPDATSWELSHTISIRVIRGGWVMYEKPRFHGRKCVLAEGDVEINNPWTAYGQNGQLRGTQPFRIGSFKRVVRDYRTPAISLFAEENGEGARLKFTDSAEDIRIQGQPLAAASIIVHSGLWLVYSKPFFDDDPYVLEPGGYPNLKAWGAKDPSICSMHPIRLGCPVVERPGEPQVLIYEAAGFQGRSFSVSRDIYDLKHLAGTTLPTVGSLHVLGGCWVGYEKEGFRGHQYLLEEGQYQDWRHWGGYSKELVSLRLIRTDFSTPALVLFEAMDFEEGPSVELSEALPDTQLAGYGTVTQSIHVLSGVWVAYEGTNFSGEQYILEKGVYRSCEDWGATDCRITSVQPILQVR
;
A
#
# COMPACT_ATOMS: atom_id res chain seq x y z
N LEU A 1 -10.17 -36.02 12.38
CA LEU A 1 -10.59 -35.33 11.15
C LEU A 1 -10.61 -33.84 11.45
N GLN A 2 -9.43 -33.23 11.51
CA GLN A 2 -9.26 -31.78 11.52
C GLN A 2 -8.92 -31.42 10.08
N GLN A 3 -9.91 -30.91 9.37
CA GLN A 3 -9.69 -30.25 8.10
C GLN A 3 -9.50 -28.78 8.47
N GLU A 4 -8.26 -28.41 8.75
CA GLU A 4 -7.86 -27.00 8.69
C GLU A 4 -8.08 -26.57 7.24
N ASP A 5 -9.03 -25.67 7.03
CA ASP A 5 -9.15 -24.90 5.80
C ASP A 5 -7.83 -24.12 5.62
N LYS A 6 -6.90 -24.73 4.88
CA LYS A 6 -5.79 -24.01 4.24
C LYS A 6 -6.36 -23.17 3.10
N GLU A 7 -7.06 -22.08 3.43
CA GLU A 7 -7.14 -20.96 2.51
C GLU A 7 -5.71 -20.44 2.33
N GLY A 8 -5.14 -20.68 1.15
CA GLY A 8 -3.78 -20.30 0.80
C GLY A 8 -3.62 -18.79 0.79
N PHE A 9 -3.29 -18.19 1.93
CA PHE A 9 -2.76 -16.85 1.95
C PHE A 9 -1.32 -16.92 1.44
N GLY A 10 -1.15 -16.70 0.13
CA GLY A 10 0.15 -16.51 -0.51
C GLY A 10 0.94 -15.36 0.13
N LYS A 11 2.23 -15.24 -0.19
CA LYS A 11 3.10 -14.15 0.31
C LYS A 11 2.44 -12.78 0.10
N ILE A 12 2.41 -11.97 1.15
CA ILE A 12 1.88 -10.61 1.11
C ILE A 12 3.05 -9.64 0.99
N ASN A 13 3.03 -8.82 -0.07
CA ASN A 13 4.01 -7.77 -0.28
C ASN A 13 3.57 -6.49 0.44
N THR A 14 4.24 -6.17 1.54
CA THR A 14 3.99 -4.96 2.33
C THR A 14 4.83 -3.79 1.83
N ARG A 15 4.32 -2.56 1.97
CA ARG A 15 5.04 -1.33 1.59
C ARG A 15 5.28 -0.41 2.80
N PRO A 16 6.39 0.34 2.83
CA PRO A 16 6.61 1.35 3.85
C PRO A 16 5.64 2.52 3.64
N GLY A 17 5.02 2.98 4.73
CA GLY A 17 4.18 4.17 4.68
C GLY A 17 5.00 5.45 4.82
N LYS A 18 4.53 6.53 4.21
CA LYS A 18 5.08 7.87 4.42
C LYS A 18 4.02 8.94 4.20
N ILE A 19 3.89 9.85 5.16
CA ILE A 19 3.18 11.11 5.03
C ILE A 19 4.16 12.26 5.29
N ILE A 20 4.00 13.34 4.54
CA ILE A 20 4.62 14.62 4.83
C ILE A 20 3.50 15.59 5.20
N LEU A 21 3.53 16.09 6.44
CA LEU A 21 2.63 17.13 6.91
C LEU A 21 3.35 18.47 6.91
N PHE A 22 2.66 19.49 6.42
CA PHE A 22 3.09 20.88 6.42
C PHE A 22 2.15 21.68 7.30
N SER A 23 2.67 22.50 8.22
CA SER A 23 1.85 23.22 9.20
C SER A 23 0.94 24.29 8.58
N GLU A 24 1.12 24.62 7.31
CA GLU A 24 0.39 25.65 6.56
C GLU A 24 -0.13 25.11 5.21
N ALA A 25 -1.04 25.85 4.58
CA ALA A 25 -1.47 25.58 3.19
C ALA A 25 -0.32 25.79 2.20
N GLY A 26 -0.46 25.27 0.98
CA GLY A 26 0.53 25.44 -0.09
C GLY A 26 1.87 24.74 0.15
N PHE A 27 1.89 23.66 0.94
CA PHE A 27 3.09 22.87 1.27
C PHE A 27 4.19 23.71 1.94
N ALA A 28 3.77 24.63 2.83
CA ALA A 28 4.63 25.60 3.51
C ALA A 28 4.72 25.39 5.03
N GLY A 29 5.55 26.19 5.69
CA GLY A 29 5.72 26.15 7.15
C GLY A 29 6.59 24.97 7.63
N GLN A 30 6.30 24.48 8.83
CA GLN A 30 7.03 23.36 9.42
C GLN A 30 6.67 22.04 8.72
N LYS A 31 7.68 21.39 8.14
CA LYS A 31 7.58 20.06 7.53
C LYS A 31 7.81 18.96 8.58
N ARG A 32 6.96 17.94 8.58
CA ARG A 32 7.10 16.72 9.40
C ARG A 32 6.92 15.48 8.55
N GLU A 33 7.88 14.56 8.59
CA GLU A 33 7.80 13.25 7.92
C GLU A 33 7.33 12.19 8.93
N ILE A 34 6.29 11.45 8.57
CA ILE A 34 5.63 10.44 9.39
C ILE A 34 5.72 9.10 8.66
N TRP A 35 6.35 8.11 9.29
CA TRP A 35 6.62 6.79 8.69
C TRP A 35 5.75 5.66 9.26
N GLY A 36 5.11 5.92 10.40
CA GLY A 36 4.24 4.97 11.11
C GLY A 36 3.22 5.67 11.99
N ASP A 37 2.56 4.89 12.84
CA ASP A 37 1.47 5.37 13.69
C ASP A 37 1.97 6.43 14.69
N ILE A 38 1.21 7.52 14.84
CA ILE A 38 1.44 8.59 15.82
C ILE A 38 0.30 8.55 16.83
N PRO A 39 0.52 8.04 18.06
CA PRO A 39 -0.54 7.89 19.05
C PRO A 39 -0.97 9.23 19.67
N ASP A 40 -0.16 10.28 19.60
CA ASP A 40 -0.51 11.61 20.08
C ASP A 40 0.20 12.70 19.26
N ALA A 41 -0.59 13.50 18.54
CA ALA A 41 -0.15 14.62 17.73
C ALA A 41 -0.64 15.98 18.28
N THR A 42 -1.21 16.01 19.49
CA THR A 42 -1.89 17.21 20.02
C THR A 42 -0.97 18.37 20.36
N SER A 43 0.34 18.11 20.45
CA SER A 43 1.38 19.11 20.66
C SER A 43 1.80 19.85 19.38
N TRP A 44 1.27 19.46 18.22
CA TRP A 44 1.66 20.07 16.95
C TRP A 44 0.95 21.40 16.74
N GLU A 45 1.73 22.42 16.42
CA GLU A 45 1.24 23.75 16.08
C GLU A 45 0.86 23.78 14.60
N LEU A 46 -0.42 24.02 14.31
CA LEU A 46 -0.98 23.97 12.97
C LEU A 46 -1.78 25.24 12.69
N SER A 47 -1.71 25.72 11.46
CA SER A 47 -2.57 26.77 10.94
C SER A 47 -4.01 26.27 10.75
N HIS A 48 -4.94 27.18 10.45
CA HIS A 48 -6.34 26.83 10.19
C HIS A 48 -6.49 25.85 9.02
N THR A 49 -5.65 26.02 8.01
CA THR A 49 -5.51 25.16 6.84
C THR A 49 -4.10 24.61 6.83
N ILE A 50 -3.97 23.30 6.64
CA ILE A 50 -2.69 22.62 6.49
C ILE A 50 -2.66 21.91 5.14
N SER A 51 -1.46 21.53 4.71
CA SER A 51 -1.28 20.66 3.55
C SER A 51 -0.62 19.36 3.96
N ILE A 52 -1.10 18.27 3.37
CA ILE A 52 -0.61 16.93 3.61
C ILE A 52 -0.30 16.30 2.27
N ARG A 53 0.89 15.71 2.16
CA ARG A 53 1.28 14.86 1.05
C ARG A 53 1.40 13.44 1.55
N VAL A 54 0.46 12.59 1.15
CA VAL A 54 0.50 11.15 1.42
C VAL A 54 1.27 10.50 0.30
N ILE A 55 2.52 10.12 0.57
CA ILE A 55 3.40 9.50 -0.42
C ILE A 55 3.04 8.02 -0.58
N ARG A 56 2.83 7.31 0.54
CA ARG A 56 2.55 5.86 0.58
C ARG A 56 1.63 5.49 1.74
N GLY A 57 0.66 4.63 1.49
CA GLY A 57 -0.24 4.10 2.50
C GLY A 57 -1.64 4.74 2.49
N GLY A 58 -2.60 4.02 3.04
CA GLY A 58 -3.92 4.57 3.39
C GLY A 58 -3.97 4.89 4.87
N TRP A 59 -4.19 6.16 5.21
CA TRP A 59 -4.07 6.65 6.58
C TRP A 59 -5.39 7.20 7.12
N VAL A 60 -5.51 7.15 8.44
CA VAL A 60 -6.62 7.77 9.16
C VAL A 60 -6.06 8.77 10.15
N MET A 61 -6.51 10.02 10.02
CA MET A 61 -6.30 11.09 10.97
C MET A 61 -7.48 11.11 11.95
N TYR A 62 -7.18 11.15 13.24
CA TYR A 62 -8.19 11.14 14.31
C TYR A 62 -8.23 12.46 15.06
N GLU A 63 -9.42 12.84 15.49
CA GLU A 63 -9.68 14.03 16.31
C GLU A 63 -8.99 13.94 17.68
N LYS A 64 -8.94 12.75 18.30
CA LYS A 64 -8.39 12.56 19.66
C LYS A 64 -7.14 11.67 19.64
N PRO A 65 -6.28 11.76 20.68
CA PRO A 65 -5.17 10.84 20.86
C PRO A 65 -5.62 9.37 20.90
N ARG A 66 -4.66 8.49 20.68
CA ARG A 66 -4.80 7.03 20.73
C ARG A 66 -5.86 6.47 19.78
N PHE A 67 -6.03 7.09 18.62
CA PHE A 67 -6.91 6.63 17.54
C PHE A 67 -8.41 6.68 17.90
N HIS A 68 -8.84 7.74 18.59
CA HIS A 68 -10.24 7.92 19.02
C HIS A 68 -10.89 9.16 18.40
N GLY A 69 -12.22 9.20 18.45
CA GLY A 69 -13.01 10.35 17.98
C GLY A 69 -13.32 10.28 16.49
N ARG A 70 -13.62 11.43 15.90
CA ARG A 70 -13.91 11.52 14.45
C ARG A 70 -12.68 11.16 13.63
N LYS A 71 -12.94 10.61 12.44
CA LYS A 71 -11.94 10.09 11.50
C LYS A 71 -11.95 10.93 10.23
N CYS A 72 -10.78 11.15 9.65
CA CYS A 72 -10.59 11.72 8.33
C CYS A 72 -9.61 10.81 7.58
N VAL A 73 -10.02 10.32 6.41
CA VAL A 73 -9.21 9.41 5.60
C VAL A 73 -8.29 10.21 4.69
N LEU A 74 -7.05 9.76 4.60
CA LEU A 74 -6.02 10.34 3.75
C LEU A 74 -5.52 9.23 2.80
N ALA A 75 -5.98 9.30 1.56
CA ALA A 75 -5.48 8.49 0.46
C ALA A 75 -4.17 9.06 -0.09
N GLU A 76 -3.42 8.26 -0.85
CA GLU A 76 -2.20 8.72 -1.52
C GLU A 76 -2.47 9.93 -2.43
N GLY A 77 -1.57 10.92 -2.36
CA GLY A 77 -1.71 12.20 -3.06
C GLY A 77 -1.58 13.42 -2.15
N ASP A 78 -1.80 14.57 -2.77
CA ASP A 78 -1.71 15.89 -2.17
C ASP A 78 -3.09 16.39 -1.76
N VAL A 79 -3.22 16.88 -0.53
CA VAL A 79 -4.49 17.39 0.00
C VAL A 79 -4.26 18.61 0.90
N GLU A 80 -5.10 19.63 0.71
CA GLU A 80 -5.24 20.73 1.66
C GLU A 80 -6.47 20.52 2.51
N ILE A 81 -6.29 20.63 3.83
CA ILE A 81 -7.34 20.31 4.79
C ILE A 81 -7.51 21.50 5.73
N ASN A 82 -8.73 22.05 5.74
CA ASN A 82 -9.22 22.89 6.83
C ASN A 82 -9.61 21.99 8.00
N ASN A 83 -9.67 22.53 9.21
CA ASN A 83 -10.10 21.77 10.40
C ASN A 83 -11.35 20.89 10.12
N PRO A 84 -11.22 19.56 9.96
CA PRO A 84 -12.33 18.70 9.56
C PRO A 84 -13.29 18.45 10.74
N TRP A 85 -12.94 18.96 11.92
CA TRP A 85 -13.68 18.81 13.15
C TRP A 85 -14.64 19.98 13.40
N THR A 86 -14.52 21.10 12.67
CA THR A 86 -15.42 22.24 12.88
C THR A 86 -16.83 21.96 12.36
N ALA A 87 -17.83 22.22 13.21
CA ALA A 87 -19.22 22.20 12.79
C ALA A 87 -19.57 23.53 12.11
N TYR A 88 -20.04 23.48 10.85
CA TYR A 88 -20.66 24.64 10.21
C TYR A 88 -22.03 24.90 10.85
N GLY A 89 -22.30 26.15 11.24
CA GLY A 89 -23.64 26.54 11.69
C GLY A 89 -24.65 26.54 10.52
N GLN A 90 -25.96 26.59 10.84
CA GLN A 90 -27.06 26.59 9.86
C GLN A 90 -26.99 27.72 8.80
N ASN A 91 -26.13 28.73 8.98
CA ASN A 91 -25.90 29.84 8.05
C ASN A 91 -24.49 29.85 7.42
N GLY A 92 -23.75 28.74 7.48
CA GLY A 92 -22.38 28.66 6.93
C GLY A 92 -21.32 29.43 7.72
N GLN A 93 -21.67 30.03 8.88
CA GLN A 93 -20.68 30.67 9.75
C GLN A 93 -19.96 29.65 10.66
N LEU A 94 -18.63 29.80 10.73
CA LEU A 94 -17.72 29.03 11.58
C LEU A 94 -18.12 29.17 13.06
N ARG A 95 -18.56 28.08 13.69
CA ARG A 95 -18.66 28.03 15.16
C ARG A 95 -17.28 27.74 15.75
N GLY A 96 -16.55 28.81 16.06
CA GLY A 96 -15.38 28.78 16.93
C GLY A 96 -14.04 28.98 16.23
N THR A 97 -13.21 29.84 16.82
CA THR A 97 -11.80 30.10 16.52
C THR A 97 -10.89 28.97 17.02
N GLN A 98 -11.37 27.72 17.06
CA GLN A 98 -10.57 26.64 17.62
C GLN A 98 -9.42 26.30 16.67
N PRO A 99 -8.17 26.30 17.18
CA PRO A 99 -7.02 25.92 16.37
C PRO A 99 -7.19 24.50 15.87
N PHE A 100 -6.79 24.25 14.63
CA PHE A 100 -6.80 22.91 14.06
C PHE A 100 -5.88 22.02 14.90
N ARG A 101 -6.46 21.03 15.58
CA ARG A 101 -5.71 20.04 16.35
C ARG A 101 -5.91 18.66 15.77
N ILE A 102 -4.82 17.94 15.67
CA ILE A 102 -4.83 16.54 15.29
C ILE A 102 -4.55 15.71 16.53
N GLY A 103 -5.38 14.72 16.78
CA GLY A 103 -5.25 13.84 17.93
C GLY A 103 -4.22 12.75 17.70
N SER A 104 -4.34 12.01 16.60
CA SER A 104 -3.43 10.91 16.24
C SER A 104 -3.51 10.56 14.75
N PHE A 105 -2.50 9.83 14.26
CA PHE A 105 -2.43 9.29 12.89
C PHE A 105 -2.20 7.78 12.91
N LYS A 106 -2.95 7.04 12.10
CA LYS A 106 -2.76 5.59 11.96
C LYS A 106 -2.65 5.19 10.50
N ARG A 107 -1.68 4.34 10.18
CA ARG A 107 -1.56 3.69 8.88
C ARG A 107 -2.40 2.41 8.87
N VAL A 108 -3.48 2.42 8.10
CA VAL A 108 -4.44 1.30 8.02
C VAL A 108 -4.15 0.41 6.81
N VAL A 109 -3.91 1.00 5.63
CA VAL A 109 -3.60 0.24 4.41
C VAL A 109 -2.08 0.17 4.24
N ARG A 110 -1.53 -1.05 4.22
CA ARG A 110 -0.08 -1.33 4.30
C ARG A 110 0.43 -2.30 3.23
N ASP A 111 -0.49 -2.99 2.57
CA ASP A 111 -0.21 -4.02 1.56
C ASP A 111 -1.30 -3.99 0.48
N TYR A 112 -1.10 -4.79 -0.57
CA TYR A 112 -2.04 -4.91 -1.71
C TYR A 112 -3.12 -5.98 -1.50
N ARG A 113 -3.29 -6.48 -0.28
CA ARG A 113 -4.27 -7.53 -0.01
C ARG A 113 -5.65 -7.06 -0.45
N THR A 114 -6.38 -7.95 -1.12
CA THR A 114 -7.74 -7.68 -1.56
C THR A 114 -8.58 -7.20 -0.37
N PRO A 115 -9.12 -5.97 -0.42
CA PRO A 115 -10.00 -5.48 0.64
C PRO A 115 -11.25 -6.34 0.67
N ALA A 116 -11.83 -6.55 1.85
CA ALA A 116 -13.03 -7.36 1.99
C ALA A 116 -13.90 -6.84 3.13
N ILE A 117 -15.17 -6.63 2.83
CA ILE A 117 -16.21 -6.22 3.78
C ILE A 117 -17.41 -7.15 3.65
N SER A 118 -18.07 -7.43 4.77
CA SER A 118 -19.31 -8.19 4.82
C SER A 118 -20.39 -7.39 5.54
N LEU A 119 -21.55 -7.28 4.90
CA LEU A 119 -22.75 -6.63 5.42
C LEU A 119 -23.75 -7.71 5.84
N PHE A 120 -24.38 -7.51 6.99
CA PHE A 120 -25.30 -8.47 7.60
C PHE A 120 -26.67 -7.85 7.84
N ALA A 121 -27.71 -8.62 7.56
CA ALA A 121 -29.10 -8.19 7.73
C ALA A 121 -29.49 -8.04 9.22
N GLU A 122 -28.83 -8.76 10.13
CA GLU A 122 -29.10 -8.75 11.57
C GLU A 122 -27.89 -8.25 12.37
N GLU A 123 -28.09 -7.94 13.65
CA GLU A 123 -27.01 -7.52 14.54
C GLU A 123 -26.02 -8.66 14.82
N ASN A 124 -24.84 -8.33 15.34
CA ASN A 124 -23.82 -9.28 15.78
C ASN A 124 -23.28 -10.23 14.68
N GLY A 125 -23.41 -9.85 13.41
CA GLY A 125 -22.93 -10.65 12.28
C GLY A 125 -23.84 -11.82 11.92
N GLU A 126 -25.14 -11.72 12.21
CA GLU A 126 -26.12 -12.77 11.94
C GLU A 126 -26.99 -12.47 10.69
N GLY A 127 -27.80 -13.45 10.30
CA GLY A 127 -28.72 -13.33 9.16
C GLY A 127 -28.04 -13.42 7.79
N ALA A 128 -28.72 -12.87 6.77
CA ALA A 128 -28.22 -12.87 5.39
C ALA A 128 -26.94 -12.02 5.27
N ARG A 129 -25.93 -12.56 4.56
CA ARG A 129 -24.60 -11.96 4.40
C ARG A 129 -24.31 -11.62 2.95
N LEU A 130 -23.90 -10.38 2.69
CA LEU A 130 -23.34 -9.94 1.42
C LEU A 130 -21.86 -9.58 1.58
N LYS A 131 -21.00 -10.05 0.69
CA LYS A 131 -19.55 -9.80 0.72
C LYS A 131 -19.14 -8.98 -0.49
N PHE A 132 -18.33 -7.94 -0.25
CA PHE A 132 -17.76 -7.09 -1.28
C PHE A 132 -16.24 -7.08 -1.17
N THR A 133 -15.57 -7.09 -2.32
CA THR A 133 -14.10 -7.06 -2.42
C THR A 133 -13.57 -5.92 -3.29
N ASP A 134 -14.46 -5.09 -3.81
CA ASP A 134 -14.14 -3.92 -4.61
C ASP A 134 -15.17 -2.81 -4.37
N SER A 135 -14.95 -1.67 -5.00
CA SER A 135 -15.87 -0.55 -5.04
C SER A 135 -17.21 -0.97 -5.61
N ALA A 136 -18.29 -0.42 -5.07
CA ALA A 136 -19.62 -0.56 -5.63
C ALA A 136 -20.28 0.82 -5.65
N GLU A 137 -20.48 1.34 -6.86
CA GLU A 137 -21.04 2.68 -7.10
C GLU A 137 -22.54 2.75 -6.80
N ASP A 138 -23.28 1.66 -7.03
CA ASP A 138 -24.70 1.57 -6.69
C ASP A 138 -25.07 0.12 -6.36
N ILE A 139 -25.35 -0.14 -5.08
CA ILE A 139 -25.75 -1.48 -4.60
C ILE A 139 -27.27 -1.61 -4.40
N ARG A 140 -28.05 -0.62 -4.84
CA ARG A 140 -29.50 -0.64 -4.66
C ARG A 140 -30.15 -1.68 -5.55
N ILE A 141 -31.10 -2.42 -5.00
CA ILE A 141 -31.92 -3.38 -5.76
C ILE A 141 -33.27 -2.73 -6.03
N GLN A 142 -33.64 -2.56 -7.31
CA GLN A 142 -34.88 -1.86 -7.71
C GLN A 142 -35.00 -0.44 -7.11
N GLY A 143 -33.85 0.23 -6.91
CA GLY A 143 -33.79 1.58 -6.34
C GLY A 143 -33.89 1.64 -4.81
N GLN A 144 -34.03 0.51 -4.12
CA GLN A 144 -34.03 0.45 -2.65
C GLN A 144 -32.61 0.29 -2.08
N PRO A 145 -32.23 1.06 -1.05
CA PRO A 145 -30.95 0.90 -0.37
C PRO A 145 -30.81 -0.47 0.28
N LEU A 146 -29.58 -0.96 0.34
CA LEU A 146 -29.28 -2.13 1.16
C LEU A 146 -29.23 -1.70 2.62
N ALA A 147 -29.99 -2.37 3.49
CA ALA A 147 -29.92 -2.14 4.93
C ALA A 147 -28.92 -3.10 5.57
N ALA A 148 -27.93 -2.58 6.30
CA ALA A 148 -26.99 -3.38 7.10
C ALA A 148 -27.19 -3.09 8.60
N ALA A 149 -27.55 -4.12 9.37
CA ALA A 149 -27.65 -4.01 10.82
C ALA A 149 -26.28 -4.15 11.50
N SER A 150 -25.41 -5.01 10.95
CA SER A 150 -24.03 -5.15 11.40
C SER A 150 -23.05 -5.36 10.24
N ILE A 151 -21.77 -5.10 10.49
CA ILE A 151 -20.70 -5.11 9.48
C ILE A 151 -19.47 -5.82 10.03
N ILE A 152 -18.79 -6.60 9.19
CA ILE A 152 -17.44 -7.10 9.47
C ILE A 152 -16.53 -6.64 8.34
N VAL A 153 -15.52 -5.84 8.67
CA VAL A 153 -14.43 -5.49 7.75
C VAL A 153 -13.29 -6.49 7.98
N HIS A 154 -13.08 -7.38 7.01
CA HIS A 154 -12.04 -8.41 7.07
C HIS A 154 -10.67 -7.85 6.72
N SER A 155 -10.60 -6.94 5.74
CA SER A 155 -9.37 -6.32 5.25
C SER A 155 -9.65 -4.99 4.54
N GLY A 156 -8.64 -4.12 4.54
CA GLY A 156 -8.71 -2.79 3.90
C GLY A 156 -9.33 -1.72 4.80
N LEU A 157 -9.38 -0.50 4.27
CA LEU A 157 -10.06 0.65 4.87
C LEU A 157 -11.24 1.02 3.96
N TRP A 158 -12.46 0.92 4.46
CA TRP A 158 -13.67 1.10 3.65
C TRP A 158 -14.34 2.43 3.95
N LEU A 159 -14.72 3.13 2.89
CA LEU A 159 -15.63 4.26 2.90
C LEU A 159 -17.02 3.76 2.50
N VAL A 160 -17.99 3.88 3.40
CA VAL A 160 -19.37 3.41 3.18
C VAL A 160 -20.30 4.61 3.17
N TYR A 161 -21.16 4.70 2.16
CA TYR A 161 -21.96 5.87 1.84
C TYR A 161 -23.46 5.55 1.92
N SER A 162 -24.24 6.50 2.45
CA SER A 162 -25.70 6.35 2.48
C SER A 162 -26.33 6.67 1.13
N LYS A 163 -25.60 7.37 0.25
CA LYS A 163 -26.02 7.70 -1.12
C LYS A 163 -25.26 6.89 -2.18
N PRO A 164 -25.85 6.70 -3.38
CA PRO A 164 -25.15 6.07 -4.50
C PRO A 164 -24.04 7.01 -5.02
N PHE A 165 -23.12 6.46 -5.80
CA PHE A 165 -22.03 7.18 -6.46
C PHE A 165 -21.14 8.00 -5.50
N PHE A 166 -20.99 7.53 -4.27
CA PHE A 166 -20.13 8.13 -3.24
C PHE A 166 -20.55 9.56 -2.84
N ASP A 167 -21.85 9.89 -2.97
CA ASP A 167 -22.40 11.25 -2.81
C ASP A 167 -22.83 11.60 -1.36
N ASP A 168 -21.94 11.50 -0.38
CA ASP A 168 -22.10 12.04 0.98
C ASP A 168 -20.82 11.88 1.82
N ASP A 169 -20.86 12.31 3.08
CA ASP A 169 -19.80 12.04 4.04
C ASP A 169 -19.75 10.53 4.37
N PRO A 170 -18.63 9.84 4.14
CA PRO A 170 -18.57 8.40 4.34
C PRO A 170 -18.46 8.00 5.81
N TYR A 171 -19.01 6.84 6.14
CA TYR A 171 -18.63 6.08 7.32
C TYR A 171 -17.27 5.42 7.08
N VAL A 172 -16.29 5.75 7.92
CA VAL A 172 -14.91 5.27 7.81
C VAL A 172 -14.70 4.01 8.65
N LEU A 173 -14.66 2.85 7.98
CA LEU A 173 -14.60 1.54 8.61
C LEU A 173 -13.22 0.90 8.42
N GLU A 174 -12.53 0.72 9.55
CA GLU A 174 -11.27 -0.01 9.65
C GLU A 174 -11.54 -1.52 9.85
N PRO A 175 -10.54 -2.40 9.66
CA PRO A 175 -10.68 -3.83 9.95
C PRO A 175 -11.17 -4.09 11.36
N GLY A 176 -12.24 -4.89 11.48
CA GLY A 176 -12.92 -5.14 12.74
C GLY A 176 -14.41 -5.47 12.57
N GLY A 177 -15.03 -5.88 13.67
CA GLY A 177 -16.46 -6.16 13.76
C GLY A 177 -17.24 -4.97 14.33
N TYR A 178 -18.35 -4.64 13.68
CA TYR A 178 -19.27 -3.57 14.05
C TYR A 178 -20.65 -4.20 14.29
N PRO A 179 -20.97 -4.60 15.54
CA PRO A 179 -22.13 -5.45 15.84
C PRO A 179 -23.49 -4.78 15.66
N ASN A 180 -23.55 -3.45 15.59
CA ASN A 180 -24.79 -2.68 15.43
C ASN A 180 -24.50 -1.30 14.86
N LEU A 181 -25.55 -0.56 14.44
CA LEU A 181 -25.48 0.81 13.90
C LEU A 181 -24.59 1.77 14.70
N LYS A 182 -24.73 1.74 16.02
CA LYS A 182 -23.97 2.60 16.92
C LYS A 182 -22.47 2.32 16.86
N ALA A 183 -22.08 1.07 16.67
CA ALA A 183 -20.67 0.67 16.61
C ALA A 183 -19.93 1.25 15.39
N TRP A 184 -20.60 1.35 14.24
CA TRP A 184 -20.02 1.97 13.03
C TRP A 184 -20.43 3.44 12.83
N GLY A 185 -21.15 4.02 13.80
CA GLY A 185 -21.46 5.45 13.86
C GLY A 185 -22.60 5.90 12.94
N ALA A 186 -23.36 4.97 12.37
CA ALA A 186 -24.46 5.27 11.47
C ALA A 186 -25.76 5.59 12.22
N LYS A 187 -26.52 6.55 11.67
CA LYS A 187 -27.88 6.89 12.15
C LYS A 187 -28.95 6.06 11.46
N ASP A 188 -28.64 5.57 10.26
CA ASP A 188 -29.53 4.84 9.38
C ASP A 188 -28.77 3.64 8.78
N PRO A 189 -29.41 2.46 8.63
CA PRO A 189 -28.76 1.26 8.11
C PRO A 189 -28.53 1.28 6.60
N SER A 190 -29.05 2.27 5.87
CA SER A 190 -28.97 2.32 4.41
C SER A 190 -27.55 2.52 3.93
N ILE A 191 -27.15 1.65 3.01
CA ILE A 191 -25.91 1.70 2.26
C ILE A 191 -26.28 1.64 0.78
N CYS A 192 -25.76 2.60 0.02
CA CYS A 192 -25.99 2.70 -1.42
C CYS A 192 -24.71 2.63 -2.24
N SER A 193 -23.56 3.02 -1.68
CA SER A 193 -22.28 2.85 -2.35
C SER A 193 -21.15 2.63 -1.34
N MET A 194 -20.04 2.07 -1.80
CA MET A 194 -18.85 1.85 -0.96
C MET A 194 -17.57 1.81 -1.78
N HIS A 195 -16.47 2.27 -1.19
CA HIS A 195 -15.18 2.33 -1.84
C HIS A 195 -14.06 1.95 -0.84
N PRO A 196 -13.23 0.93 -1.14
CA PRO A 196 -12.05 0.65 -0.36
C PRO A 196 -10.87 1.55 -0.77
N ILE A 197 -10.13 2.07 0.21
CA ILE A 197 -8.86 2.74 -0.04
C ILE A 197 -7.82 1.71 -0.47
N ARG A 198 -7.14 1.97 -1.59
CA ARG A 198 -6.09 1.12 -2.16
C ARG A 198 -4.73 1.83 -2.12
N LEU A 199 -3.66 1.04 -2.09
CA LEU A 199 -2.32 1.54 -2.34
C LEU A 199 -2.13 1.81 -3.83
N GLY A 200 -1.41 2.87 -4.17
CA GLY A 200 -0.93 3.12 -5.53
C GLY A 200 0.27 2.25 -5.89
N CYS A 201 0.93 2.59 -7.00
CA CYS A 201 2.15 1.92 -7.45
C CYS A 201 3.33 2.18 -6.49
N PRO A 202 4.39 1.34 -6.52
CA PRO A 202 5.68 1.68 -5.94
C PRO A 202 6.17 3.06 -6.42
N VAL A 203 6.73 3.85 -5.52
CA VAL A 203 7.22 5.20 -5.82
C VAL A 203 8.61 5.44 -5.26
N VAL A 204 9.43 6.15 -6.04
CA VAL A 204 10.80 6.54 -5.69
C VAL A 204 10.86 8.05 -5.56
N GLU A 205 11.41 8.53 -4.44
CA GLU A 205 11.45 9.96 -4.14
C GLU A 205 12.78 10.59 -4.57
N ARG A 206 13.89 9.90 -4.33
CA ARG A 206 15.25 10.43 -4.54
C ARG A 206 16.12 9.45 -5.33
N PRO A 207 15.85 9.23 -6.63
CA PRO A 207 16.63 8.28 -7.42
C PRO A 207 18.11 8.66 -7.55
N GLY A 208 18.45 9.95 -7.47
CA GLY A 208 19.83 10.46 -7.57
C GLY A 208 20.66 10.41 -6.29
N GLU A 209 20.06 10.05 -5.15
CA GLU A 209 20.73 10.05 -3.83
C GLU A 209 20.58 8.68 -3.15
N PRO A 210 21.12 7.59 -3.74
CA PRO A 210 20.90 6.24 -3.24
C PRO A 210 21.60 6.05 -1.89
N GLN A 211 20.83 5.72 -0.86
CA GLN A 211 21.37 5.43 0.47
C GLN A 211 20.45 4.50 1.26
N VAL A 212 21.04 3.48 1.89
CA VAL A 212 20.39 2.56 2.83
C VAL A 212 21.19 2.50 4.12
N LEU A 213 20.49 2.52 5.26
CA LEU A 213 21.03 2.18 6.57
C LEU A 213 20.58 0.78 6.95
N ILE A 214 21.53 -0.11 7.18
CA ILE A 214 21.31 -1.50 7.55
C ILE A 214 21.64 -1.65 9.03
N TYR A 215 20.78 -2.30 9.79
CA TYR A 215 20.94 -2.52 11.23
C TYR A 215 21.05 -4.01 11.54
N GLU A 216 21.87 -4.34 12.55
CA GLU A 216 22.07 -5.73 12.98
C GLU A 216 20.83 -6.39 13.58
N ALA A 217 20.01 -5.61 14.28
CA ALA A 217 18.82 -6.09 14.97
C ALA A 217 17.55 -5.43 14.44
N ALA A 218 16.41 -6.07 14.73
CA ALA A 218 15.09 -5.52 14.42
C ALA A 218 14.85 -4.19 15.16
N GLY A 219 13.97 -3.36 14.62
CA GLY A 219 13.60 -2.08 15.23
C GLY A 219 14.72 -1.03 15.26
N PHE A 220 15.62 -1.08 14.28
CA PHE A 220 16.73 -0.13 14.09
C PHE A 220 17.72 -0.10 15.27
N GLN A 221 18.00 -1.27 15.84
CA GLN A 221 18.88 -1.46 16.97
C GLN A 221 20.21 -2.12 16.59
N GLY A 222 21.21 -2.02 17.47
CA GLY A 222 22.54 -2.59 17.25
C GLY A 222 23.44 -1.68 16.40
N ARG A 223 24.51 -2.23 15.83
CA ARG A 223 25.36 -1.47 14.91
C ARG A 223 24.59 -1.19 13.61
N SER A 224 24.97 -0.10 12.95
CA SER A 224 24.41 0.28 11.65
C SER A 224 25.50 0.52 10.62
N PHE A 225 25.16 0.26 9.36
CA PHE A 225 26.05 0.37 8.22
C PHE A 225 25.35 1.15 7.12
N SER A 226 26.02 2.18 6.57
CA SER A 226 25.49 2.93 5.44
C SER A 226 26.03 2.37 4.12
N VAL A 227 25.13 2.15 3.17
CA VAL A 227 25.41 1.60 1.85
C VAL A 227 24.79 2.49 0.78
N SER A 228 25.54 2.77 -0.28
CA SER A 228 25.11 3.59 -1.44
C SER A 228 25.42 2.94 -2.79
N ARG A 229 25.79 1.65 -2.78
CA ARG A 229 26.12 0.86 -3.98
C ARG A 229 25.68 -0.60 -3.79
N ASP A 230 25.76 -1.38 -4.85
CA ASP A 230 25.43 -2.80 -4.82
C ASP A 230 26.35 -3.56 -3.85
N ILE A 231 25.77 -4.51 -3.13
CA ILE A 231 26.44 -5.40 -2.18
C ILE A 231 26.12 -6.84 -2.56
N TYR A 232 27.15 -7.58 -2.97
CA TYR A 232 27.03 -8.98 -3.39
C TYR A 232 26.84 -9.96 -2.23
N ASP A 233 27.38 -9.62 -1.06
CA ASP A 233 27.21 -10.39 0.17
C ASP A 233 27.24 -9.47 1.40
N LEU A 234 26.09 -9.31 2.03
CA LEU A 234 25.87 -8.52 3.24
C LEU A 234 26.49 -9.19 4.47
N LYS A 235 26.74 -10.51 4.44
CA LYS A 235 27.35 -11.24 5.56
C LYS A 235 28.79 -10.82 5.81
N HIS A 236 29.45 -10.26 4.80
CA HIS A 236 30.82 -9.76 4.87
C HIS A 236 30.92 -8.22 4.81
N LEU A 237 29.82 -7.52 5.11
CA LEU A 237 29.79 -6.07 5.03
C LEU A 237 30.83 -5.42 5.96
N ALA A 238 31.66 -4.55 5.37
CA ALA A 238 32.66 -3.73 6.06
C ALA A 238 33.62 -4.53 6.99
N GLY A 239 33.96 -5.77 6.62
CA GLY A 239 34.88 -6.61 7.41
C GLY A 239 34.28 -7.14 8.71
N THR A 240 32.96 -7.03 8.87
CA THR A 240 32.21 -7.61 9.99
C THR A 240 31.36 -8.78 9.50
N THR A 241 31.21 -9.81 10.34
CA THR A 241 30.27 -10.90 10.06
C THR A 241 28.88 -10.48 10.51
N LEU A 242 28.03 -10.10 9.56
CA LEU A 242 26.63 -9.81 9.80
C LEU A 242 25.81 -11.06 9.49
N PRO A 243 25.39 -11.89 10.47
CA PRO A 243 24.72 -13.15 10.16
C PRO A 243 23.44 -12.96 9.34
N THR A 244 22.71 -11.86 9.57
CA THR A 244 21.62 -11.39 8.70
C THR A 244 21.30 -9.90 8.96
N VAL A 245 20.51 -9.28 8.07
CA VAL A 245 19.92 -7.95 8.27
C VAL A 245 18.76 -8.04 9.27
N GLY A 246 18.86 -7.32 10.37
CA GLY A 246 17.80 -7.26 11.38
C GLY A 246 16.69 -6.27 11.02
N SER A 247 17.07 -5.08 10.55
CA SER A 247 16.16 -4.05 10.03
C SER A 247 16.90 -3.11 9.07
N LEU A 248 16.17 -2.36 8.25
CA LEU A 248 16.77 -1.43 7.30
C LEU A 248 15.94 -0.16 7.13
N HIS A 249 16.61 0.95 6.81
CA HIS A 249 16.00 2.22 6.45
C HIS A 249 16.56 2.67 5.11
N VAL A 250 15.72 2.61 4.07
CA VAL A 250 16.06 3.15 2.75
C VAL A 250 15.84 4.65 2.79
N LEU A 251 16.92 5.41 2.76
CA LEU A 251 16.91 6.87 2.78
C LEU A 251 16.74 7.46 1.38
N GLY A 252 17.18 6.76 0.34
CA GLY A 252 17.06 7.25 -1.02
C GLY A 252 17.33 6.16 -2.05
N GLY A 253 16.77 6.37 -3.22
CA GLY A 253 16.78 5.40 -4.32
C GLY A 253 15.82 4.24 -4.08
N CYS A 254 15.80 3.34 -5.05
CA CYS A 254 14.99 2.13 -4.99
C CYS A 254 15.90 0.91 -5.19
N TRP A 255 15.71 -0.09 -4.34
CA TRP A 255 16.66 -1.18 -4.21
C TRP A 255 15.95 -2.53 -4.35
N VAL A 256 16.72 -3.53 -4.74
CA VAL A 256 16.30 -4.92 -4.75
C VAL A 256 17.12 -5.68 -3.72
N GLY A 257 16.46 -6.16 -2.69
CA GLY A 257 17.00 -7.13 -1.75
C GLY A 257 16.88 -8.54 -2.30
N TYR A 258 17.85 -9.39 -2.03
CA TYR A 258 17.85 -10.79 -2.47
C TYR A 258 18.13 -11.73 -1.30
N GLU A 259 17.44 -12.87 -1.30
CA GLU A 259 17.60 -13.92 -0.30
C GLU A 259 19.03 -14.51 -0.29
N LYS A 260 19.69 -14.59 -1.44
CA LYS A 260 21.02 -15.21 -1.58
C LYS A 260 22.06 -14.20 -2.06
N GLU A 261 23.32 -14.58 -1.89
CA GLU A 261 24.47 -13.83 -2.41
C GLU A 261 24.41 -13.71 -3.95
N GLY A 262 25.03 -12.66 -4.48
CA GLY A 262 25.15 -12.44 -5.92
C GLY A 262 23.83 -12.19 -6.65
N PHE A 263 22.85 -11.57 -5.97
CA PHE A 263 21.55 -11.18 -6.52
C PHE A 263 20.68 -12.37 -6.97
N ARG A 264 20.62 -13.42 -6.14
CA ARG A 264 19.90 -14.67 -6.44
C ARG A 264 18.81 -14.98 -5.40
N GLY A 265 17.92 -15.91 -5.76
CA GLY A 265 16.80 -16.32 -4.92
C GLY A 265 15.67 -15.31 -4.95
N HIS A 266 14.82 -15.34 -3.91
CA HIS A 266 13.68 -14.44 -3.82
C HIS A 266 14.11 -12.96 -3.83
N GLN A 267 13.37 -12.14 -4.59
CA GLN A 267 13.62 -10.71 -4.73
C GLN A 267 12.69 -9.92 -3.80
N TYR A 268 13.16 -8.77 -3.31
CA TYR A 268 12.44 -7.88 -2.40
C TYR A 268 12.56 -6.44 -2.88
N LEU A 269 11.44 -5.82 -3.29
CA LEU A 269 11.44 -4.41 -3.61
C LEU A 269 11.58 -3.57 -2.32
N LEU A 270 12.57 -2.69 -2.30
CA LEU A 270 12.90 -1.83 -1.17
C LEU A 270 12.86 -0.36 -1.62
N GLU A 271 11.70 0.26 -1.45
CA GLU A 271 11.44 1.70 -1.65
C GLU A 271 11.95 2.52 -0.46
N GLU A 272 12.02 3.85 -0.59
CA GLU A 272 12.35 4.71 0.55
C GLU A 272 11.40 4.48 1.73
N GLY A 273 11.97 4.15 2.89
CA GLY A 273 11.18 3.85 4.07
C GLY A 273 11.85 3.01 5.14
N GLN A 274 11.10 2.84 6.22
CA GLN A 274 11.51 2.14 7.43
C GLN A 274 10.95 0.72 7.45
N TYR A 275 11.85 -0.26 7.52
CA TYR A 275 11.52 -1.67 7.55
C TYR A 275 12.02 -2.28 8.87
N GLN A 276 11.10 -2.52 9.80
CA GLN A 276 11.43 -2.87 11.19
C GLN A 276 11.96 -4.29 11.36
N ASP A 277 11.55 -5.20 10.48
CA ASP A 277 12.00 -6.59 10.44
C ASP A 277 11.75 -7.18 9.03
N TRP A 278 12.11 -8.43 8.84
CA TRP A 278 11.98 -9.12 7.57
C TRP A 278 10.57 -9.25 7.02
N ARG A 279 9.56 -9.16 7.89
CA ARG A 279 8.16 -9.21 7.46
C ARG A 279 7.76 -7.93 6.75
N HIS A 280 8.40 -6.81 7.07
CA HIS A 280 8.08 -5.50 6.49
C HIS A 280 8.56 -5.32 5.06
N TRP A 281 9.53 -6.12 4.59
CA TRP A 281 9.91 -6.20 3.18
C TRP A 281 9.33 -7.44 2.47
N GLY A 282 8.38 -8.14 3.11
CA GLY A 282 7.78 -9.34 2.55
C GLY A 282 8.73 -10.53 2.43
N GLY A 283 9.72 -10.66 3.33
CA GLY A 283 10.65 -11.80 3.35
C GLY A 283 9.93 -13.14 3.50
N TYR A 284 10.41 -14.19 2.84
CA TYR A 284 10.01 -15.57 3.14
C TYR A 284 10.66 -16.11 4.41
N SER A 285 11.84 -15.56 4.69
CA SER A 285 12.61 -15.81 5.89
C SER A 285 13.31 -14.51 6.29
N LYS A 286 14.15 -14.60 7.33
CA LYS A 286 15.04 -13.50 7.73
C LYS A 286 16.23 -13.31 6.80
N GLU A 287 16.46 -14.18 5.82
CA GLU A 287 17.63 -14.09 4.94
C GLU A 287 17.47 -12.93 3.95
N LEU A 288 18.37 -11.96 4.05
CA LEU A 288 18.57 -10.88 3.10
C LEU A 288 20.09 -10.73 2.95
N VAL A 289 20.62 -11.27 1.86
CA VAL A 289 22.06 -11.55 1.73
C VAL A 289 22.73 -10.71 0.66
N SER A 290 22.01 -10.23 -0.36
CA SER A 290 22.57 -9.25 -1.28
C SER A 290 21.58 -8.12 -1.58
N LEU A 291 22.12 -6.97 -1.99
CA LEU A 291 21.37 -5.74 -2.18
C LEU A 291 21.85 -5.05 -3.45
N ARG A 292 20.93 -4.71 -4.36
CA ARG A 292 21.23 -4.08 -5.64
C ARG A 292 20.47 -2.78 -5.80
N LEU A 293 21.13 -1.73 -6.30
CA LEU A 293 20.47 -0.48 -6.62
C LEU A 293 19.80 -0.58 -8.00
N ILE A 294 18.57 -0.10 -8.12
CA ILE A 294 17.90 0.09 -9.42
C ILE A 294 18.40 1.42 -9.99
N ARG A 295 19.13 1.38 -11.12
CA ARG A 295 19.81 2.55 -11.72
C ARG A 295 19.08 3.14 -12.94
N THR A 296 17.98 2.53 -13.37
CA THR A 296 17.23 2.93 -14.56
C THR A 296 16.49 4.24 -14.38
N ASP A 297 16.16 4.91 -15.49
CA ASP A 297 15.26 6.04 -15.50
C ASP A 297 13.81 5.62 -15.20
N PHE A 298 13.18 6.29 -14.24
CA PHE A 298 11.76 6.14 -13.92
C PHE A 298 10.90 6.91 -14.95
N SER A 299 11.20 6.72 -16.24
CA SER A 299 10.51 7.31 -17.38
C SER A 299 9.07 6.80 -17.49
N THR A 300 8.28 7.35 -18.43
CA THR A 300 6.94 6.84 -18.75
C THR A 300 6.97 5.31 -18.91
N PRO A 301 6.20 4.55 -18.12
CA PRO A 301 6.26 3.09 -18.15
C PRO A 301 5.67 2.51 -19.45
N ALA A 302 6.37 1.54 -20.03
CA ALA A 302 5.84 0.72 -21.11
C ALA A 302 6.44 -0.70 -21.04
N LEU A 303 5.56 -1.71 -21.06
CA LEU A 303 5.88 -3.12 -20.89
C LEU A 303 5.05 -3.95 -21.87
N VAL A 304 5.64 -4.98 -22.45
CA VAL A 304 4.91 -5.98 -23.23
C VAL A 304 5.15 -7.36 -22.64
N LEU A 305 4.08 -8.07 -22.33
CA LEU A 305 4.11 -9.46 -21.88
C LEU A 305 3.75 -10.37 -23.06
N PHE A 306 4.45 -11.50 -23.21
CA PHE A 306 4.22 -12.48 -24.27
C PHE A 306 3.98 -13.88 -23.68
N GLU A 307 2.91 -14.53 -24.11
CA GLU A 307 2.60 -15.89 -23.64
C GLU A 307 3.64 -16.89 -24.15
N ALA A 308 4.26 -16.62 -25.31
CA ALA A 308 5.32 -17.43 -25.90
C ALA A 308 6.74 -17.02 -25.45
N MET A 309 7.68 -17.97 -25.48
CA MET A 309 9.12 -17.70 -25.30
C MET A 309 9.70 -16.97 -26.52
N ASP A 310 10.85 -16.34 -26.34
CA ASP A 310 11.65 -15.75 -27.44
C ASP A 310 10.88 -14.78 -28.38
N PHE A 311 9.78 -14.19 -27.90
CA PHE A 311 8.90 -13.32 -28.69
C PHE A 311 8.34 -14.00 -29.95
N GLU A 312 8.16 -15.32 -29.91
CA GLU A 312 7.46 -16.07 -30.96
C GLU A 312 6.00 -15.60 -31.09
N GLU A 313 5.38 -15.93 -32.22
CA GLU A 313 3.97 -15.57 -32.47
C GLU A 313 3.06 -16.17 -31.39
N GLY A 314 2.26 -15.30 -30.76
CA GLY A 314 1.33 -15.70 -29.71
C GLY A 314 0.64 -14.50 -29.08
N PRO A 315 -0.28 -14.74 -28.13
CA PRO A 315 -0.91 -13.66 -27.38
C PRO A 315 0.11 -12.76 -26.68
N SER A 316 -0.13 -11.45 -26.75
CA SER A 316 0.66 -10.44 -26.08
C SER A 316 -0.23 -9.31 -25.57
N VAL A 317 0.24 -8.61 -24.53
CA VAL A 317 -0.42 -7.42 -24.00
C VAL A 317 0.60 -6.33 -23.72
N GLU A 318 0.32 -5.14 -24.23
CA GLU A 318 1.10 -3.92 -23.96
C GLU A 318 0.44 -3.15 -22.81
N LEU A 319 1.26 -2.71 -21.85
CA LEU A 319 0.84 -2.09 -20.61
C LEU A 319 1.64 -0.82 -20.36
N SER A 320 0.94 0.23 -19.95
CA SER A 320 1.52 1.51 -19.49
C SER A 320 1.15 1.86 -18.05
N GLU A 321 0.24 1.09 -17.45
CA GLU A 321 -0.27 1.26 -16.10
C GLU A 321 -0.25 -0.07 -15.34
N ALA A 322 -0.53 -0.02 -14.03
CA ALA A 322 -0.64 -1.22 -13.21
C ALA A 322 -1.82 -2.10 -13.66
N LEU A 323 -1.59 -3.42 -13.71
CA LEU A 323 -2.58 -4.44 -14.01
C LEU A 323 -2.68 -5.40 -12.82
N PRO A 324 -3.75 -5.31 -12.01
CA PRO A 324 -3.92 -6.15 -10.80
C PRO A 324 -4.32 -7.59 -11.10
N ASP A 325 -4.83 -7.87 -12.32
CA ASP A 325 -5.14 -9.21 -12.80
C ASP A 325 -4.99 -9.26 -14.32
N THR A 326 -4.07 -10.09 -14.82
CA THR A 326 -3.82 -10.26 -16.25
C THR A 326 -5.01 -10.80 -17.03
N GLN A 327 -5.96 -11.47 -16.36
CA GLN A 327 -7.19 -11.93 -16.99
C GLN A 327 -8.13 -10.77 -17.36
N LEU A 328 -8.07 -9.64 -16.64
CA LEU A 328 -8.85 -8.44 -16.98
C LEU A 328 -8.44 -7.85 -18.33
N ALA A 329 -7.19 -8.09 -18.75
CA ALA A 329 -6.68 -7.70 -20.07
C ALA A 329 -6.83 -8.80 -21.13
N GLY A 330 -7.48 -9.94 -20.81
CA GLY A 330 -7.68 -11.05 -21.75
C GLY A 330 -6.41 -11.82 -22.14
N TYR A 331 -5.30 -11.63 -21.41
CA TYR A 331 -3.97 -12.15 -21.78
C TYR A 331 -3.63 -13.52 -21.17
N GLY A 332 -4.35 -13.97 -20.13
CA GLY A 332 -4.10 -15.26 -19.46
C GLY A 332 -3.15 -15.12 -18.26
N THR A 333 -2.59 -16.23 -17.75
CA THR A 333 -1.74 -16.23 -16.53
C THR A 333 -0.31 -16.73 -16.75
N VAL A 334 0.02 -17.07 -18.00
CA VAL A 334 1.33 -17.59 -18.39
C VAL A 334 2.04 -16.49 -19.18
N THR A 335 3.24 -16.14 -18.74
CA THR A 335 4.12 -15.17 -19.41
C THR A 335 5.48 -15.82 -19.55
N GLN A 336 5.91 -16.05 -20.79
CA GLN A 336 7.15 -16.75 -21.08
C GLN A 336 8.26 -15.82 -21.58
N SER A 337 7.92 -14.67 -22.14
CA SER A 337 8.90 -13.61 -22.45
C SER A 337 8.32 -12.23 -22.17
N ILE A 338 9.22 -11.27 -21.90
CA ILE A 338 8.86 -9.91 -21.49
C ILE A 338 9.77 -8.90 -22.21
N HIS A 339 9.18 -7.84 -22.74
CA HIS A 339 9.93 -6.68 -23.24
C HIS A 339 9.58 -5.45 -22.41
N VAL A 340 10.52 -5.00 -21.58
CA VAL A 340 10.40 -3.73 -20.87
C VAL A 340 10.91 -2.62 -21.78
N LEU A 341 9.99 -1.91 -22.44
CA LEU A 341 10.30 -0.83 -23.38
C LEU A 341 10.86 0.40 -22.65
N SER A 342 10.27 0.74 -21.51
CA SER A 342 10.67 1.88 -20.68
C SER A 342 10.15 1.80 -19.24
N GLY A 343 10.81 2.54 -18.34
CA GLY A 343 10.54 2.52 -16.91
C GLY A 343 11.07 1.26 -16.23
N VAL A 344 10.65 1.08 -14.97
CA VAL A 344 10.95 -0.10 -14.16
C VAL A 344 9.62 -0.69 -13.71
N TRP A 345 9.52 -2.01 -13.72
CA TRP A 345 8.30 -2.73 -13.40
C TRP A 345 8.56 -3.78 -12.33
N VAL A 346 7.49 -4.18 -11.64
CA VAL A 346 7.49 -5.37 -10.81
C VAL A 346 6.37 -6.28 -11.29
N ALA A 347 6.73 -7.51 -11.62
CA ALA A 347 5.80 -8.57 -11.95
C ALA A 347 5.60 -9.50 -10.77
N TYR A 348 4.40 -10.04 -10.63
CA TYR A 348 3.98 -10.82 -9.48
C TYR A 348 3.32 -12.13 -9.90
N GLU A 349 3.60 -13.18 -9.15
CA GLU A 349 3.01 -14.50 -9.37
C GLU A 349 1.50 -14.52 -9.08
N GLY A 350 1.06 -13.78 -8.05
CA GLY A 350 -0.33 -13.67 -7.61
C GLY A 350 -1.04 -12.40 -8.07
N THR A 351 -2.37 -12.42 -8.08
CA THR A 351 -3.20 -11.25 -8.39
C THR A 351 -3.10 -10.22 -7.28
N ASN A 352 -3.46 -8.98 -7.58
CA ASN A 352 -3.34 -7.84 -6.66
C ASN A 352 -1.93 -7.75 -6.04
N PHE A 353 -0.90 -7.92 -6.87
CA PHE A 353 0.50 -7.69 -6.53
C PHE A 353 0.99 -8.54 -5.34
N SER A 354 0.54 -9.80 -5.30
CA SER A 354 0.85 -10.78 -4.23
C SER A 354 1.78 -11.89 -4.73
N GLY A 355 2.33 -12.69 -3.81
CA GLY A 355 3.23 -13.80 -4.14
C GLY A 355 4.67 -13.39 -4.38
N GLU A 356 5.39 -14.20 -5.17
CA GLU A 356 6.72 -13.86 -5.67
C GLU A 356 6.71 -12.53 -6.43
N GLN A 357 7.83 -11.82 -6.39
CA GLN A 357 8.01 -10.56 -7.10
C GLN A 357 9.29 -10.61 -7.94
N TYR A 358 9.22 -10.04 -9.13
CA TYR A 358 10.30 -10.02 -10.10
C TYR A 358 10.50 -8.58 -10.57
N ILE A 359 11.68 -8.01 -10.29
CA ILE A 359 11.98 -6.63 -10.63
C ILE A 359 12.53 -6.61 -12.06
N LEU A 360 11.85 -5.87 -12.93
CA LEU A 360 12.09 -5.82 -14.36
C LEU A 360 12.56 -4.42 -14.76
N GLU A 361 13.84 -4.30 -15.08
CA GLU A 361 14.41 -3.10 -15.68
C GLU A 361 14.31 -3.14 -17.19
N LYS A 362 14.44 -1.98 -17.84
CA LYS A 362 14.43 -1.83 -19.30
C LYS A 362 15.31 -2.89 -19.98
N GLY A 363 14.73 -3.66 -20.88
CA GLY A 363 15.42 -4.77 -21.51
C GLY A 363 14.49 -5.84 -22.07
N VAL A 364 15.11 -6.88 -22.61
CA VAL A 364 14.47 -7.99 -23.30
C VAL A 364 14.75 -9.26 -22.48
N TYR A 365 13.69 -9.89 -21.99
CA TYR A 365 13.72 -11.13 -21.24
C TYR A 365 13.06 -12.22 -22.09
N ARG A 366 13.86 -13.18 -22.56
CA ARG A 366 13.48 -14.21 -23.53
C ARG A 366 12.81 -15.42 -22.89
N SER A 367 13.09 -15.65 -21.62
CA SER A 367 12.53 -16.76 -20.83
C SER A 367 12.31 -16.35 -19.39
N CYS A 368 11.54 -17.16 -18.65
CA CYS A 368 11.23 -16.92 -17.24
C CYS A 368 12.44 -16.94 -16.32
N GLU A 369 13.51 -17.63 -16.74
CA GLU A 369 14.78 -17.68 -16.04
C GLU A 369 15.50 -16.33 -16.07
N ASP A 370 15.29 -15.51 -17.10
CA ASP A 370 15.96 -14.20 -17.24
C ASP A 370 15.54 -13.21 -16.14
N TRP A 371 14.31 -13.32 -15.61
CA TRP A 371 13.86 -12.54 -14.45
C TRP A 371 13.93 -13.32 -13.13
N GLY A 372 14.53 -14.51 -13.13
CA GLY A 372 14.79 -15.31 -11.94
C GLY A 372 13.58 -16.09 -11.42
N ALA A 373 12.56 -16.32 -12.23
CA ALA A 373 11.41 -17.15 -11.86
C ALA A 373 11.69 -18.64 -12.11
N THR A 374 11.11 -19.50 -11.27
CA THR A 374 11.12 -20.96 -11.47
C THR A 374 9.89 -21.47 -12.24
N ASP A 375 8.84 -20.65 -12.31
CA ASP A 375 7.68 -20.86 -13.15
C ASP A 375 7.39 -19.61 -13.98
N CYS A 376 6.57 -19.77 -15.01
CA CYS A 376 6.20 -18.69 -15.93
C CYS A 376 4.86 -18.05 -15.54
N ARG A 377 4.47 -18.12 -14.26
CA ARG A 377 3.18 -17.62 -13.81
C ARG A 377 3.33 -16.15 -13.41
N ILE A 378 2.74 -15.26 -14.20
CA ILE A 378 2.61 -13.84 -13.87
C ILE A 378 1.14 -13.48 -13.97
N THR A 379 0.57 -12.98 -12.87
CA THR A 379 -0.87 -12.64 -12.82
C THR A 379 -1.14 -11.20 -12.44
N SER A 380 -0.14 -10.44 -12.02
CA SER A 380 -0.26 -8.99 -11.92
C SER A 380 1.09 -8.30 -12.13
N VAL A 381 1.06 -7.05 -12.60
CA VAL A 381 2.25 -6.24 -12.86
C VAL A 381 1.99 -4.78 -12.53
N GLN A 382 2.99 -4.05 -12.05
CA GLN A 382 2.87 -2.61 -11.81
C GLN A 382 4.19 -1.88 -12.05
N PRO A 383 4.15 -0.64 -12.55
CA PRO A 383 5.35 0.16 -12.71
C PRO A 383 5.84 0.70 -11.36
N ILE A 384 7.13 1.03 -11.31
CA ILE A 384 7.70 1.86 -10.25
C ILE A 384 7.75 3.29 -10.79
N LEU A 385 7.12 4.22 -10.09
CA LEU A 385 6.99 5.61 -10.50
C LEU A 385 7.96 6.50 -9.73
N GLN A 386 8.29 7.67 -10.28
CA GLN A 386 9.01 8.71 -9.53
C GLN A 386 8.00 9.73 -8.98
N VAL A 387 8.13 10.07 -7.70
CA VAL A 387 7.37 11.19 -7.12
C VAL A 387 7.85 12.48 -7.79
N ARG A 388 6.93 13.20 -8.43
CA ARG A 388 7.23 14.45 -9.16
C ARG A 388 7.17 15.68 -8.25
#